data_AF-A0A6A8GCH3-F1
#
_entry.id   AF-A0A6A8GCH3-F1
#
_cell.length_a   1.000
_cell.length_b   1.000
_cell.length_c   1.000
_cell.angle_alpha   90.00
_cell.angle_beta   90.00
_cell.angle_gamma   90.00
#
_symmetry.space_group_name_H-M   'P 1'
#
loop_
_entity.id
_entity.type
_entity.pdbx_description
1 polymer ?
#
loop_
_entity_poly.entity_id
_entity_poly.type
_entity_poly.pdbx_seq_one_letter_code
_entity_poly.pdbx_strand_id
1 'polypeptide(L)' 'MDPTLTKKLDAVLALLFLILVAEAYRAAGVLGLVLAIVLGGAVLTFSSSTANHSSASD' A
#
# COMPACT_ATOMS: atom_id res chain seq x y z
N MET A 1 -2.90 -7.36 -18.39
CA MET A 1 -4.00 -6.90 -17.50
C MET A 1 -4.71 -5.76 -18.18
N ASP A 2 -6.05 -5.69 -18.11
CA ASP A 2 -6.79 -4.54 -18.62
C ASP A 2 -6.39 -3.28 -17.82
N PRO A 3 -5.80 -2.25 -18.45
CA PRO A 3 -5.31 -1.05 -17.76
C PRO A 3 -6.42 -0.30 -17.01
N THR A 4 -7.68 -0.47 -17.41
CA THR A 4 -8.84 0.11 -16.76
C THR A 4 -9.15 -0.58 -15.44
N LEU A 5 -8.99 -1.90 -15.40
CA LEU A 5 -9.21 -2.71 -14.20
C LEU A 5 -8.12 -2.45 -13.15
N THR A 6 -6.87 -2.29 -13.59
CA THR A 6 -5.74 -1.97 -12.69
C THR A 6 -5.91 -0.60 -12.03
N LYS A 7 -6.34 0.43 -12.78
CA LYS A 7 -6.61 1.77 -12.23
C LYS A 7 -7.73 1.77 -11.20
N LYS A 8 -8.80 1.00 -11.44
CA LYS A 8 -9.90 0.85 -10.47
C LYS A 8 -9.44 0.16 -9.20
N LEU A 9 -8.66 -0.91 -9.34
CA LEU A 9 -8.11 -1.65 -8.20
C LEU A 9 -7.17 -0.76 -7.37
N ASP A 10 -6.31 0.02 -8.03
CA ASP A 10 -5.40 0.97 -7.37
C ASP A 10 -6.16 2.05 -6.58
N ALA A 11 -7.23 2.61 -7.16
CA ALA A 11 -8.11 3.55 -6.46
C ALA A 11 -8.80 2.93 -5.23
N VAL A 12 -9.24 1.67 -5.32
CA VAL A 12 -9.83 0.94 -4.20
C VAL A 12 -8.79 0.69 -3.11
N LEU A 13 -7.57 0.26 -3.48
CA LEU A 13 -6.47 0.06 -2.53
C LEU A 13 -6.09 1.36 -1.82
N ALA A 14 -6.02 2.47 -2.55
CA ALA A 14 -5.75 3.78 -1.98
C ALA A 14 -6.82 4.19 -0.95
N LEU A 15 -8.10 3.99 -1.27
CA LEU A 15 -9.23 4.25 -0.36
C LEU A 15 -9.15 3.40 0.91
N LEU A 16 -8.89 2.10 0.78
CA LEU A 16 -8.76 1.19 1.92
C LEU A 16 -7.58 1.59 2.82
N PHE A 17 -6.46 2.00 2.23
CA PHE A 17 -5.31 2.48 2.98
C PHE A 17 -5.63 3.78 3.74
N LEU A 18 -6.37 4.70 3.12
CA LEU A 18 -6.76 5.95 3.76
C LEU A 18 -7.69 5.72 4.96
N ILE A 19 -8.62 4.77 4.84
CA ILE A 19 -9.49 4.33 5.95
C ILE A 19 -8.65 3.71 7.07
N LEU A 20 -7.68 2.85 6.74
CA LEU A 20 -6.78 2.26 7.71
C LEU A 20 -6.00 3.34 8.49
N VAL A 21 -5.46 4.34 7.81
CA VAL A 21 -4.73 5.45 8.45
C VAL A 21 -5.65 6.24 9.38
N ALA A 22 -6.87 6.55 8.93
CA ALA A 22 -7.85 7.28 9.73
C ALA A 22 -8.23 6.50 10.99
N GLU A 23 -8.49 5.20 10.86
CA GLU A 23 -8.88 4.36 12.00
C GLU A 23 -7.70 4.09 12.94
N ALA A 24 -6.49 3.93 12.42
CA ALA A 24 -5.28 3.81 13.22
C ALA A 24 -5.01 5.09 14.03
N TYR A 25 -5.18 6.26 13.42
CA TYR A 25 -5.11 7.54 14.14
C TYR A 25 -6.19 7.66 15.21
N ARG A 26 -7.43 7.24 14.90
CA ARG A 26 -8.52 7.27 15.87
C ARG A 26 -8.28 6.32 17.06
N ALA A 27 -7.71 5.14 16.83
CA ALA A 27 -7.49 4.13 17.87
C ALA A 27 -6.23 4.37 18.72
N ALA A 28 -5.13 4.80 18.09
CA ALA A 28 -3.81 4.89 18.72
C ALA A 28 -3.16 6.30 18.61
N GLY A 29 -3.90 7.29 18.11
CA GLY A 29 -3.41 8.65 17.94
C GLY A 29 -2.25 8.73 16.94
N VAL A 30 -1.28 9.58 17.25
CA VAL A 30 -0.10 9.81 16.39
C VAL A 30 0.71 8.54 16.17
N LEU A 31 0.80 7.64 17.16
CA LEU A 31 1.52 6.37 17.02
C LEU A 31 0.87 5.45 15.98
N GLY A 32 -0.46 5.42 15.92
CA GLY A 32 -1.20 4.65 14.90
C GLY A 32 -0.96 5.18 13.49
N LEU A 33 -0.89 6.50 13.33
CA LEU A 33 -0.60 7.13 12.05
C LEU A 33 0.82 6.79 11.55
N VAL A 34 1.82 6.86 12.44
CA VAL A 34 3.20 6.49 12.10
C VAL A 34 3.28 5.02 11.67
N LEU A 35 2.66 4.12 12.43
CA LEU A 35 2.62 2.69 12.11
C LEU A 35 1.96 2.40 10.76
N ALA A 36 0.82 3.05 10.46
CA ALA A 36 0.12 2.85 9.20
C ALA A 36 0.94 3.33 7.99
N ILE A 37 1.65 4.46 8.11
CA ILE A 37 2.55 4.97 7.06
C ILE A 37 3.72 4.02 6.84
N VAL A 38 4.36 3.54 7.91
CA VAL A 38 5.48 2.59 7.82
C VAL A 38 5.02 1.29 7.15
N LEU A 39 3.85 0.76 7.53
CA LEU A 39 3.29 -0.43 6.91
C LEU A 39 3.03 -0.22 5.40
N GLY A 40 2.38 0.89 5.04
CA GLY A 40 2.10 1.21 3.64
C GLY A 40 3.36 1.34 2.79
N GLY A 41 4.37 2.04 3.31
CA GLY A 41 5.67 2.18 2.65
C GLY A 41 6.42 0.86 2.50
N ALA A 42 6.39 0.01 3.53
CA ALA A 42 7.02 -1.31 3.49
C ALA A 42 6.36 -2.21 2.43
N VAL A 43 5.03 -2.22 2.35
CA VAL A 43 4.28 -3.00 1.35
C VAL A 43 4.64 -2.55 -0.07
N LEU A 44 4.68 -1.24 -0.33
CA LEU A 44 5.07 -0.71 -1.65
C LEU A 44 6.52 -1.05 -2.03
N THR A 45 7.42 -1.00 -1.05
CA THR A 45 8.85 -1.34 -1.24
C THR A 45 9.04 -2.83 -1.52
N PHE A 46 8.29 -3.70 -0.84
CA PHE A 46 8.38 -5.15 -1.04
C PHE A 46 7.77 -5.57 -2.38
N SER A 47 6.66 -4.96 -2.78
CA SER A 47 6.06 -5.17 -4.10
C SER A 47 7.00 -4.76 -5.24
N SER A 48 7.68 -3.62 -5.11
CA SER A 48 8.64 -3.15 -6.12
C SER A 48 9.91 -4.02 -6.17
N SER A 49 10.40 -4.48 -5.01
CA SER A 49 11.55 -5.40 -4.95
C SER A 49 11.24 -6.76 -5.60
N THR A 50 10.02 -7.27 -5.41
CA THR A 50 9.57 -8.52 -6.06
C THR A 50 9.45 -8.36 -7.59
N ALA A 51 8.97 -7.20 -8.06
CA ALA A 51 8.91 -6.92 -9.49
C ALA A 51 10.30 -6.90 -10.15
N ASN A 52 11.32 -6.33 -9.48
CA ASN A 52 12.68 -6.28 -10.02
C ASN A 52 13.40 -7.65 -10.07
N HIS A 53 13.18 -8.53 -9.09
CA HIS A 53 13.77 -9.87 -9.12
C HIS A 53 13.14 -10.78 -10.19
N SER A 54 11.87 -10.56 -10.52
CA SER A 54 11.17 -11.29 -11.58
C SER A 54 11.80 -11.05 -12.97
N SER A 55 12.46 -9.91 -13.18
CA SER A 55 13.07 -9.52 -14.46
C SER A 55 14.52 -9.97 -14.63
N ALA A 56 15.17 -10.45 -13.57
CA ALA A 56 16.59 -10.80 -13.58
C ALA A 56 16.84 -12.31 -13.79
N SER A 57 15.79 -13.09 -14.06
CA SER A 57 15.85 -14.55 -14.16
C SER A 57 15.61 -15.08 -15.59
N ASP A 58 15.49 -14.21 -16.60
CA ASP A 58 15.36 -14.58 -18.01
C ASP A 58 16.72 -14.48 -18.75
#